data_AF-A0A916UK48-F1
#
_entry.id   AF-A0A916UK48-F1
#
_cell.length_a   1.000
_cell.length_b   1.000
_cell.length_c   1.000
_cell.angle_alpha   90.00
_cell.angle_beta   90.00
_cell.angle_gamma   90.00
#
_symmetry.space_group_name_H-M   'P 1'
#
loop_
_entity.id
_entity.type
_entity.pdbx_description
1 polymer ?
#
loop_
_entity_poly.entity_id
_entity_poly.type
_entity_poly.pdbx_seq_one_letter_code
_entity_poly.pdbx_strand_id
1 'polypeptide(L)' 'MFYVKNVPNWERAVRLIVSLAIMVWAAFALSGLVSWIVIASAAGITLSGIFGFCPMCAMVGRRLDKAKGK' A
#
# COMPACT_ATOMS: atom_id res chain seq x y z
N MET A 1 -1.82 -17.54 -11.14
CA MET A 1 -0.83 -16.43 -11.18
C MET A 1 -0.14 -16.42 -9.81
N PHE A 2 0.94 -17.19 -9.67
CA PHE A 2 1.67 -17.32 -8.41
C PHE A 2 2.17 -15.94 -7.96
N TYR A 3 2.09 -15.68 -6.66
CA TYR A 3 2.43 -14.42 -6.02
C TYR A 3 3.83 -13.90 -6.42
N VAL A 4 3.90 -13.02 -7.42
CA VAL A 4 5.14 -12.34 -7.83
C VAL A 4 5.12 -10.95 -7.25
N LYS A 5 6.12 -10.63 -6.43
CA LYS A 5 6.38 -9.27 -5.95
C LYS A 5 6.41 -8.33 -7.16
N ASN A 6 5.64 -7.24 -7.09
CA ASN A 6 5.57 -6.23 -8.17
C ASN A 6 6.06 -4.83 -7.70
N VAL A 7 6.24 -4.69 -6.39
CA VAL A 7 6.61 -3.41 -5.77
C VAL A 7 7.99 -3.55 -5.11
N PRO A 8 8.97 -2.68 -5.41
CA PRO A 8 10.32 -2.71 -4.83
C PRO A 8 10.29 -2.30 -3.35
N ASN A 9 11.37 -2.58 -2.61
CA ASN A 9 11.40 -2.38 -1.16
C ASN A 9 11.20 -0.91 -0.76
N TRP A 10 11.72 0.05 -1.53
CA TRP A 10 11.53 1.48 -1.25
C TRP A 10 10.07 1.91 -1.40
N GLU A 11 9.37 1.50 -2.47
CA GLU A 11 7.94 1.79 -2.66
C GLU A 11 7.08 1.14 -1.56
N ARG A 12 7.49 -0.03 -1.05
CA ARG A 12 6.83 -0.65 0.10
C ARG A 12 7.01 0.18 1.36
N ALA A 13 8.24 0.61 1.65
CA ALA A 13 8.54 1.42 2.84
C ALA A 13 7.76 2.73 2.82
N VAL A 14 7.75 3.44 1.68
CA VAL A 14 6.97 4.67 1.51
C VAL A 14 5.48 4.41 1.71
N ARG A 15 4.93 3.34 1.11
CA ARG A 15 3.53 2.99 1.30
C ARG A 15 3.19 2.75 2.77
N LEU A 16 4.00 1.97 3.48
CA LEU A 16 3.76 1.68 4.89
C LEU A 16 3.79 2.96 5.74
N ILE A 17 4.82 3.80 5.57
CA ILE A 17 4.97 5.02 6.37
C ILE A 17 3.80 5.98 6.09
N VAL A 18 3.50 6.22 4.82
CA VAL A 18 2.46 7.17 4.42
C VAL A 18 1.07 6.66 4.80
N SER A 19 0.75 5.38 4.57
CA SER A 19 -0.57 4.83 4.89
C SER A 19 -0.82 4.76 6.40
N LEU A 20 0.20 4.46 7.21
CA LEU A 20 0.11 4.52 8.67
C LEU A 20 -0.10 5.96 9.15
N ALA A 21 0.67 6.93 8.62
CA ALA A 21 0.48 8.33 8.96
C ALA A 21 -0.94 8.83 8.62
N ILE A 22 -1.47 8.43 7.45
CA ILE A 22 -2.84 8.75 7.04
C ILE A 22 -3.87 8.09 7.96
N MET A 23 -3.66 6.83 8.39
CA MET A 23 -4.56 6.17 9.35
C MET A 23 -4.61 6.91 10.68
N VAL A 24 -3.46 7.27 11.23
CA VAL A 24 -3.38 8.05 12.48
C VAL A 24 -4.06 9.39 12.28
N TRP A 25 -3.72 10.12 11.22
CA TRP A 25 -4.34 11.41 10.93
C TRP A 25 -5.86 11.31 10.77
N ALA A 26 -6.37 10.33 10.03
CA ALA A 26 -7.80 10.14 9.82
C ALA A 26 -8.55 9.79 11.11
N ALA A 27 -7.91 9.08 12.05
CA ALA A 27 -8.50 8.78 13.35
C ALA A 27 -8.67 10.02 14.25
N PHE A 28 -7.81 11.03 14.10
CA PHE A 28 -7.85 12.25 14.92
C PHE A 28 -8.50 13.46 14.22
N ALA A 29 -8.39 13.57 12.89
CA ALA A 29 -8.81 14.74 12.13
C ALA A 29 -10.15 14.57 11.40
N LEU A 30 -10.62 13.34 11.23
CA LEU A 30 -11.89 13.04 10.57
C LEU A 30 -12.85 12.36 11.54
N SER A 31 -14.15 12.52 11.30
CA SER A 31 -15.21 11.92 12.12
C SER A 31 -16.25 11.21 11.26
N GLY A 32 -16.98 10.27 11.88
CA GLY A 32 -18.08 9.56 11.24
C GLY A 32 -17.63 8.63 10.11
N LEU A 33 -18.51 8.41 9.14
CA LEU A 33 -18.31 7.46 8.05
C LEU A 33 -17.06 7.77 7.21
N VAL A 34 -16.74 9.04 7.02
CA VAL A 34 -15.59 9.48 6.21
C VAL A 34 -14.27 9.00 6.84
N SER A 35 -14.13 9.09 8.16
CA SER A 35 -12.94 8.57 8.86
C SER A 35 -12.74 7.08 8.59
N TRP A 36 -13.82 6.30 8.73
CA TRP A 36 -13.77 4.86 8.48
C TRP A 36 -13.43 4.49 7.03
N ILE A 37 -13.98 5.20 6.04
CA ILE A 37 -13.65 4.98 4.62
C ILE A 37 -12.16 5.25 4.37
N VAL A 38 -11.62 6.34 4.91
CA VAL A 38 -10.21 6.70 4.75
C VAL A 38 -9.30 5.67 5.44
N ILE A 39 -9.63 5.28 6.67
CA ILE A 39 -8.88 4.25 7.41
C ILE A 39 -8.90 2.93 6.66
N ALA A 40 -10.06 2.48 6.16
CA ALA A 40 -10.18 1.23 5.40
C ALA A 40 -9.35 1.27 4.10
N SER A 41 -9.37 2.41 3.39
CA SER A 41 -8.59 2.62 2.18
C SER A 41 -7.08 2.58 2.47
N ALA A 42 -6.64 3.26 3.52
CA ALA A 42 -5.25 3.28 3.96
C ALA A 42 -4.78 1.91 4.47
N ALA A 43 -5.65 1.13 5.11
CA ALA A 43 -5.37 -0.25 5.48
C ALA A 43 -5.10 -1.12 4.24
N GLY A 44 -5.90 -0.99 3.18
CA GLY A 44 -5.65 -1.67 1.90
C GLY A 44 -4.29 -1.34 1.28
N ILE A 45 -3.88 -0.07 1.33
CA ILE A 45 -2.56 0.37 0.87
C ILE A 45 -1.46 -0.24 1.74
N THR A 46 -1.65 -0.27 3.06
CA THR A 46 -0.69 -0.87 4.01
C THR A 46 -0.45 -2.33 3.69
N LEU A 47 -1.52 -3.11 3.49
CA LEU A 47 -1.43 -4.51 3.10
C LEU A 47 -0.66 -4.67 1.78
N SER A 48 -0.89 -3.79 0.79
CA SER A 48 -0.12 -3.82 -0.47
C SER A 48 1.38 -3.56 -0.29
N GLY A 49 1.77 -2.78 0.73
CA GLY A 49 3.16 -2.56 1.14
C GLY A 49 3.78 -3.79 1.82
N ILE A 50 3.07 -4.40 2.77
CA ILE A 50 3.50 -5.61 3.51
C ILE A 50 3.72 -6.76 2.53
N PHE A 51 2.71 -7.05 1.72
CA PHE A 51 2.75 -8.13 0.75
C PHE A 51 3.67 -7.80 -0.44
N GLY A 52 3.77 -6.52 -0.79
CA GLY A 52 4.57 -6.08 -1.94
C GLY A 52 3.96 -6.44 -3.28
N PHE A 53 2.65 -6.65 -3.26
CA PHE A 53 1.80 -6.84 -4.41
C PHE A 53 0.75 -5.74 -4.40
N CYS A 54 0.60 -5.04 -5.53
CA CYS A 54 -0.41 -4.02 -5.70
C CYS A 54 -1.23 -4.35 -6.94
N PRO A 55 -2.55 -4.58 -6.81
CA PRO A 55 -3.40 -5.02 -7.91
C PRO A 55 -3.44 -4.00 -9.03
N MET A 56 -3.49 -2.71 -8.70
CA MET A 56 -3.47 -1.63 -9.70
C MET A 56 -2.16 -1.61 -10.49
N CYS A 57 -1.01 -1.81 -9.83
CA CYS A 57 0.28 -1.94 -10.50
C CYS A 57 0.37 -3.22 -11.35
N ALA A 58 -0.32 -4.30 -10.95
CA ALA A 58 -0.35 -5.55 -11.70
C ALA A 58 -1.25 -5.45 -12.94
N MET A 59 -2.37 -4.71 -12.86
CA MET A 59 -3.26 -4.44 -13.99
C MET A 59 -2.57 -3.69 -15.13
N VAL A 60 -1.62 -2.79 -14.81
CA VAL A 60 -0.78 -2.10 -15.80
C VAL A 60 0.44 -2.91 -16.25
N GLY A 61 0.54 -4.19 -15.88
CA GLY A 61 1.61 -5.08 -16.34
C GLY A 61 2.97 -4.86 -15.69
N ARG A 62 3.08 -4.04 -14.62
CA ARG A 62 4.35 -3.89 -13.90
C ARG A 62 4.77 -5.27 -13.36
N ARG A 63 6.08 -5.53 -13.39
CA ARG A 63 6.74 -6.69 -12.78
C ARG A 63 8.02 -6.21 -12.10
N LEU A 64 8.39 -6.83 -10.98
CA LEU A 64 9.68 -6.57 -10.34
C LEU A 64 10.76 -7.43 -10.98
N ASP A 65 11.73 -6.81 -11.63
CA ASP A 65 12.92 -7.52 -12.10
C ASP A 65 13.77 -7.98 -10.90
N LYS A 66 14.23 -9.23 -10.90
CA LYS A 66 14.98 -9.82 -9.78
C LYS A 66 16.29 -9.07 -9.48
N ALA A 67 16.85 -8.32 -10.43
CA ALA A 67 18.06 -7.53 -10.21
C ALA A 67 17.81 -6.20 -9.47
N LYS A 68 16.58 -5.68 -9.46
CA LYS A 68 16.21 -4.37 -8.88
C LYS A 68 15.52 -4.45 -7.50
N GLY A 69 15.38 -5.64 -6.93
CA GLY A 69 14.68 -5.87 -5.66
C GLY A 69 15.53 -5.76 -4.38
N LYS A 70 16.75 -5.24 -4.44
CA LYS A 70 17.60 -4.97 -3.26
C LYS A 70 17.15 -3.66 -2.61
#